data_AF-A0A9Q0NIY9-F1
#
_entry.id   AF-A0A9Q0NIY9-F1
#
_cell.length_a   1.000
_cell.length_b   1.000
_cell.length_c   1.000
_cell.angle_alpha   90.00
_cell.angle_beta   90.00
_cell.angle_gamma   90.00
#
_symmetry.space_group_name_H-M   'P 1'
#
loop_
_entity.id
_entity.type
_entity.pdbx_description
1 polymer ?
#
loop_
_entity_poly.entity_id
_entity_poly.type
_entity_poly.pdbx_seq_one_letter_code
_entity_poly.pdbx_strand_id
1 'polypeptide(L)'
;MYATRPLSVYKRNPSALSSPPPEGSNSGILIIQDEEDDLTCCFCLQNIDYVKDLPFPQNKNLTVTTRRTGNGNNLDDKVIFIPVLNQPLSSNRYYLIECQGKHKGNRSLSTRRMYFELKEAAGVDRNLRARLPDFHFPLSQRSSAPVALGSWYCPFMFIKEGKLKDQMSISRYYGMKLEQRWEQIFASEYNSSDGHSVVVNAVVQRETVSVAGREAAPDRRNTADGVMWFRSSGDVGGGGGASVGLSLEIVEGMKWERGRGGWLGGDETEVTVERVEEFGGIGGWKKFGCYVLVERFVLTRMDGSLVLTYDFKHTHHIRSSLHSAFQLCSVHGFTTVITKS
;
A
#
# COMPACT_ATOMS: atom_id res chain seq x y z
N MET A 1 1.98 0.76 -9.23
CA MET A 1 1.20 -0.23 -8.43
C MET A 1 0.17 -0.90 -9.33
N TYR A 2 -0.15 -2.18 -9.11
CA TYR A 2 -1.07 -2.91 -9.98
C TYR A 2 -2.42 -3.20 -9.31
N ALA A 3 -3.50 -2.82 -9.98
CA ALA A 3 -4.82 -3.36 -9.66
C ALA A 3 -4.97 -4.74 -10.33
N THR A 4 -5.87 -5.58 -9.85
CA THR A 4 -6.18 -6.86 -10.50
C THR A 4 -7.54 -6.82 -11.17
N ARG A 5 -7.71 -7.55 -12.25
CA ARG A 5 -9.00 -7.74 -12.91
C ARG A 5 -9.18 -9.22 -13.30
N PRO A 6 -10.39 -9.80 -13.16
CA PRO A 6 -10.66 -11.17 -13.62
C PRO A 6 -10.50 -11.30 -15.14
N LEU A 7 -10.00 -12.44 -15.61
CA LEU A 7 -9.82 -12.71 -17.03
C LEU A 7 -11.18 -12.79 -17.76
N SER A 8 -12.20 -13.33 -17.11
CA SER A 8 -13.56 -13.43 -17.65
C SER A 8 -14.17 -12.08 -18.05
N VAL A 9 -13.77 -10.98 -17.40
CA VAL A 9 -14.22 -9.61 -17.74
C VAL A 9 -13.77 -9.23 -19.15
N TYR A 10 -12.53 -9.56 -19.52
CA TYR A 10 -11.99 -9.23 -20.84
C TYR A 10 -12.45 -10.18 -21.94
N LYS A 11 -12.76 -11.43 -21.59
CA LYS A 11 -13.41 -12.35 -22.53
C LYS A 11 -14.83 -11.90 -22.88
N ARG A 12 -15.60 -11.44 -21.89
CA ARG A 12 -16.95 -10.89 -22.10
C ARG A 12 -16.94 -9.56 -22.83
N ASN A 13 -15.91 -8.73 -22.59
CA ASN A 13 -15.76 -7.44 -23.26
C ASN A 13 -14.32 -7.22 -23.75
N PRO A 14 -13.96 -7.73 -24.94
CA PRO A 14 -12.61 -7.58 -25.49
C PRO A 14 -12.19 -6.12 -25.71
N SER A 15 -13.14 -5.20 -25.93
CA SER A 15 -12.84 -3.78 -26.09
C SER A 15 -12.19 -3.16 -24.84
N ALA A 16 -12.48 -3.72 -23.65
CA ALA A 16 -11.91 -3.27 -22.39
C ALA A 16 -10.38 -3.51 -22.29
N LEU A 17 -9.80 -4.37 -23.15
CA LEU A 17 -8.35 -4.55 -23.22
C LEU A 17 -7.62 -3.28 -23.66
N SER A 18 -8.29 -2.41 -24.42
CA SER A 18 -7.75 -1.14 -24.88
C SER A 18 -7.98 0.02 -23.93
N SER A 19 -8.75 -0.20 -22.85
CA SER A 19 -8.92 0.79 -21.81
C SER A 19 -7.58 1.07 -21.12
N PRO A 20 -7.28 2.34 -20.77
CA PRO A 20 -6.09 2.66 -20.00
C PRO A 20 -6.14 1.97 -18.63
N PRO A 21 -4.98 1.72 -17.99
CA PRO A 21 -4.92 1.32 -16.59
C PRO A 21 -5.71 2.27 -15.68
N PRO A 22 -6.07 1.84 -14.44
CA PRO A 22 -6.69 2.72 -13.46
C PRO A 22 -5.92 4.03 -13.32
N GLU A 23 -6.63 5.15 -13.14
CA GLU A 23 -6.00 6.44 -12.91
C GLU A 23 -4.93 6.34 -11.82
N GLY A 24 -3.73 6.84 -12.10
CA GLY A 24 -2.58 6.70 -11.21
C GLY A 24 -1.28 6.87 -11.98
N SER A 25 -0.30 7.54 -11.39
CA SER A 25 1.07 7.47 -11.91
C SER A 25 1.60 6.05 -11.73
N ASN A 26 2.26 5.52 -12.76
CA ASN A 26 2.89 4.20 -12.73
C ASN A 26 1.92 3.10 -12.30
N SER A 27 0.70 3.13 -12.84
CA SER A 27 -0.35 2.14 -12.57
C SER A 27 -0.35 1.02 -13.62
N GLY A 28 -0.81 -0.16 -13.23
CA GLY A 28 -0.90 -1.31 -14.12
C GLY A 28 -2.07 -2.22 -13.76
N ILE A 29 -2.34 -3.20 -14.63
CA ILE A 29 -3.37 -4.21 -14.42
C ILE A 29 -2.69 -5.58 -14.41
N LEU A 30 -2.94 -6.38 -13.36
CA LEU A 30 -2.67 -7.81 -13.35
C LEU A 30 -3.97 -8.56 -13.64
N ILE A 31 -3.87 -9.65 -14.35
CA ILE A 31 -4.98 -10.50 -14.73
C ILE A 31 -4.99 -11.72 -13.83
N ILE A 32 -6.15 -12.01 -13.25
CA ILE A 32 -6.36 -13.22 -12.46
C ILE A 32 -7.33 -14.12 -13.22
N GLN A 33 -6.96 -15.38 -13.41
CA GLN A 33 -7.89 -16.38 -13.90
C GLN A 33 -8.85 -16.75 -12.77
N ASP A 34 -10.12 -16.48 -12.98
CA ASP A 34 -11.24 -16.68 -12.07
C ASP A 34 -12.01 -17.97 -12.39
N GLU A 35 -12.87 -18.41 -11.47
CA GLU A 35 -13.58 -19.69 -11.57
C GLU A 35 -14.52 -19.75 -12.79
N GLU A 36 -15.11 -18.62 -13.21
CA GLU A 36 -15.95 -18.55 -14.42
C GLU A 36 -15.17 -18.97 -15.67
N ASP A 37 -13.89 -18.62 -15.73
CA ASP A 37 -13.00 -19.02 -16.80
C ASP A 37 -12.53 -20.47 -16.68
N ASP A 38 -12.33 -20.97 -15.46
CA ASP A 38 -12.02 -22.38 -15.21
C ASP A 38 -13.23 -23.28 -15.61
N LEU A 39 -14.46 -22.80 -15.45
CA LEU A 39 -15.70 -23.48 -15.88
C LEU A 39 -15.92 -23.46 -17.40
N THR A 40 -15.31 -22.53 -18.13
CA THR A 40 -15.48 -22.43 -19.59
C THR A 40 -14.54 -23.40 -20.35
N CYS A 41 -13.56 -24.04 -19.67
CA CYS A 41 -12.68 -25.09 -20.24
C CYS A 41 -13.29 -26.50 -20.11
N CYS A 42 -14.57 -26.68 -20.45
CA CYS A 42 -15.26 -27.98 -20.33
C CYS A 42 -14.83 -29.06 -21.38
N PHE A 43 -13.85 -28.78 -22.24
CA PHE A 43 -13.30 -29.75 -23.21
C PHE A 43 -11.81 -30.10 -23.00
N CYS A 44 -11.21 -29.64 -21.91
CA CYS A 44 -9.77 -29.75 -21.65
C CYS A 44 -9.43 -31.05 -20.87
N LEU A 45 -9.89 -32.21 -21.36
CA LEU A 45 -9.63 -33.53 -20.76
C LEU A 45 -8.21 -34.08 -21.04
N GLN A 46 -7.24 -33.23 -21.39
CA GLN A 46 -5.86 -33.65 -21.68
C GLN A 46 -4.82 -32.65 -21.14
N ASN A 47 -4.50 -32.78 -19.86
CA ASN A 47 -3.20 -32.64 -19.15
C ASN A 47 -2.04 -31.71 -19.64
N ILE A 48 -2.21 -30.77 -20.57
CA ILE A 48 -1.29 -29.64 -20.81
C ILE A 48 -2.09 -28.44 -21.33
N ASP A 49 -2.43 -27.49 -20.45
CA ASP A 49 -3.12 -26.25 -20.81
C ASP A 49 -2.15 -25.27 -21.49
N TYR A 50 -2.19 -25.22 -22.83
CA TYR A 50 -1.50 -24.17 -23.57
C TYR A 50 -2.30 -22.87 -23.46
N VAL A 51 -1.72 -21.83 -22.87
CA VAL A 51 -2.29 -20.48 -22.96
C VAL A 51 -2.03 -19.95 -24.36
N LYS A 52 -3.07 -19.93 -25.20
CA LYS A 52 -2.98 -19.50 -26.61
C LYS A 52 -3.30 -18.01 -26.80
N ASP A 53 -4.08 -17.45 -25.90
CA ASP A 53 -4.64 -16.10 -26.03
C ASP A 53 -4.10 -15.16 -24.96
N LEU A 54 -4.02 -13.89 -25.32
CA LEU A 54 -3.67 -12.78 -24.43
C LEU A 54 -4.95 -12.18 -23.82
N PRO A 55 -4.88 -11.60 -22.61
CA PRO A 55 -3.68 -11.43 -21.76
C PRO A 55 -3.37 -12.65 -20.88
N PHE A 56 -2.10 -12.84 -20.52
CA PHE A 56 -1.69 -13.93 -19.63
C PHE A 56 -2.16 -13.73 -18.18
N PRO A 57 -2.65 -14.78 -17.50
CA PRO A 57 -2.99 -14.70 -16.08
C PRO A 57 -1.75 -14.72 -15.18
N GLN A 58 -1.68 -13.81 -14.22
CA GLN A 58 -0.56 -13.65 -13.28
C GLN A 58 -0.68 -14.50 -12.00
N ASN A 59 -1.85 -15.10 -11.76
CA ASN A 59 -2.09 -16.07 -10.68
C ASN A 59 -1.80 -17.53 -11.07
N LYS A 60 -1.32 -17.78 -12.30
CA LYS A 60 -0.90 -19.11 -12.78
C LYS A 60 0.60 -19.14 -13.04
N ASN A 61 1.20 -20.33 -12.95
CA ASN A 61 2.60 -20.56 -13.31
C ASN A 61 2.68 -20.90 -14.80
N LEU A 62 3.27 -20.03 -15.59
CA LEU A 62 3.48 -20.27 -17.02
C LEU A 62 4.89 -20.85 -17.26
N THR A 63 4.97 -21.80 -18.18
CA THR A 63 6.22 -22.36 -18.69
C THR A 63 6.29 -22.05 -20.18
N VAL A 64 7.42 -21.49 -20.62
CA VAL A 64 7.68 -21.30 -22.05
C VAL A 64 8.55 -22.46 -22.53
N THR A 65 8.03 -23.24 -23.46
CA THR A 65 8.76 -24.33 -24.11
C THR A 65 9.30 -23.82 -25.44
N THR A 66 10.61 -23.61 -25.52
CA THR A 66 11.26 -23.26 -26.78
C THR A 66 11.69 -24.53 -27.49
N ARG A 67 11.08 -24.82 -28.65
CA ARG A 67 11.52 -25.91 -29.52
C ARG A 67 12.81 -25.49 -30.23
N ARG A 68 13.92 -26.16 -29.90
CA ARG A 68 15.16 -26.01 -30.67
C ARG A 68 15.04 -26.81 -31.96
N THR A 69 15.34 -26.18 -33.10
CA THR A 69 15.46 -26.86 -34.39
C THR A 69 16.78 -27.68 -34.39
N GLY A 70 16.70 -28.96 -34.02
CA GLY A 70 17.82 -29.91 -34.01
C GLY A 70 17.66 -31.01 -32.94
N ASN A 71 18.67 -31.89 -32.78
CA ASN A 71 18.72 -32.98 -31.77
C ASN A 71 18.87 -32.48 -30.31
N GLY A 72 18.50 -31.25 -30.00
CA GLY A 72 18.55 -30.70 -28.65
C GLY A 72 17.26 -30.93 -27.89
N ASN A 73 17.35 -31.29 -26.60
CA ASN A 73 16.18 -31.34 -25.72
C ASN A 73 15.47 -29.98 -25.67
N ASN A 74 14.14 -29.99 -25.55
CA ASN A 74 13.35 -28.78 -25.31
C ASN A 74 13.82 -28.10 -24.02
N LEU A 75 13.89 -26.78 -24.05
CA LEU A 75 14.13 -25.94 -22.87
C LEU A 75 12.78 -25.49 -22.33
N ASP A 76 12.46 -25.91 -21.12
CA ASP A 76 11.28 -25.50 -20.38
C ASP A 76 11.70 -24.44 -19.34
N ASP A 77 11.53 -23.17 -19.72
CA ASP A 77 11.88 -22.05 -18.85
C ASP A 77 10.64 -21.55 -18.12
N LYS A 78 10.74 -21.53 -16.78
CA LYS A 78 9.73 -20.88 -15.95
C LYS A 78 9.93 -19.37 -16.05
N VAL A 79 8.89 -18.69 -16.51
CA VAL A 79 8.91 -17.24 -16.70
C VAL A 79 7.71 -16.59 -16.03
N ILE A 80 7.87 -15.34 -15.61
CA ILE A 80 6.78 -14.49 -15.13
C ILE A 80 6.59 -13.36 -16.13
N PHE A 81 5.35 -13.18 -16.58
CA PHE A 81 4.93 -12.07 -17.43
C PHE A 81 4.21 -11.03 -16.60
N ILE A 82 4.81 -9.84 -16.47
CA ILE A 82 4.21 -8.69 -15.78
C ILE A 82 3.86 -7.62 -16.82
N PRO A 83 2.58 -7.24 -16.99
CA PRO A 83 2.20 -6.17 -17.90
C PRO A 83 2.97 -4.88 -17.63
N VAL A 84 3.39 -4.18 -18.67
CA VAL A 84 4.12 -2.91 -18.52
C VAL A 84 3.20 -1.84 -17.93
N LEU A 85 3.74 -1.03 -17.01
CA LEU A 85 3.02 0.08 -16.37
C LEU A 85 2.58 1.12 -17.41
N ASN A 86 1.48 1.83 -17.10
CA ASN A 86 0.92 2.92 -17.90
C ASN A 86 0.53 2.53 -19.34
N GLN A 87 0.37 1.23 -19.63
CA GLN A 87 -0.08 0.74 -20.93
C GLN A 87 -1.36 -0.10 -20.83
N PRO A 88 -2.26 0.00 -21.82
CA PRO A 88 -3.41 -0.90 -21.91
C PRO A 88 -2.94 -2.33 -22.15
N LEU A 89 -3.77 -3.31 -21.78
CA LEU A 89 -3.46 -4.72 -21.96
C LEU A 89 -3.34 -5.09 -23.44
N SER A 90 -4.08 -4.42 -24.32
CA SER A 90 -4.01 -4.59 -25.78
C SER A 90 -2.64 -4.21 -26.38
N SER A 91 -1.78 -3.51 -25.63
CA SER A 91 -0.40 -3.27 -26.04
C SER A 91 0.43 -4.55 -26.13
N ASN A 92 -0.01 -5.61 -25.44
CA ASN A 92 0.66 -6.91 -25.36
C ASN A 92 2.14 -6.81 -24.94
N ARG A 93 2.50 -5.79 -24.15
CA ARG A 93 3.86 -5.59 -23.64
C ARG A 93 3.98 -6.08 -22.21
N TYR A 94 4.99 -6.92 -21.98
CA TYR A 94 5.26 -7.53 -20.69
C TYR A 94 6.74 -7.40 -20.35
N TYR A 95 7.03 -7.17 -19.08
CA TYR A 95 8.33 -7.56 -18.52
C TYR A 95 8.38 -9.08 -18.47
N LEU A 96 9.40 -9.65 -19.12
CA LEU A 96 9.71 -11.07 -19.06
C LEU A 96 10.77 -11.30 -17.98
N ILE A 97 10.42 -12.09 -16.97
CA ILE A 97 11.32 -12.41 -15.88
C ILE A 97 11.60 -13.91 -15.91
N GLU A 98 12.84 -14.27 -16.19
CA GLU A 98 13.31 -15.65 -16.10
C GLU A 98 13.50 -16.07 -14.64
N CYS A 99 12.97 -17.24 -14.29
CA CYS A 99 13.08 -17.82 -12.95
C CYS A 99 14.11 -18.96 -12.88
N GLN A 100 15.09 -19.04 -13.80
CA GLN A 100 16.03 -20.16 -14.08
C GLN A 100 16.33 -21.12 -12.89
N GLY A 101 16.45 -22.45 -13.03
CA GLY A 101 16.89 -23.26 -14.19
C GLY A 101 18.33 -23.76 -13.96
N LYS A 102 18.53 -25.05 -13.61
CA LYS A 102 19.83 -25.65 -13.23
C LYS A 102 20.85 -25.67 -14.36
N HIS A 103 22.11 -25.28 -14.10
CA HIS A 103 23.28 -25.98 -14.65
C HIS A 103 24.44 -26.08 -13.62
N LYS A 104 24.78 -27.32 -13.28
CA LYS A 104 25.95 -27.83 -12.51
C LYS A 104 26.09 -27.36 -11.05
N GLY A 105 25.69 -28.25 -10.14
CA GLY A 105 26.05 -28.21 -8.72
C GLY A 105 25.06 -27.42 -7.86
N ASN A 106 24.43 -28.12 -6.92
CA ASN A 106 23.62 -27.62 -5.80
C ASN A 106 22.22 -27.05 -6.07
N ARG A 107 21.26 -27.78 -5.49
CA ARG A 107 19.88 -27.43 -5.11
C ARG A 107 19.07 -26.75 -6.20
N SER A 108 18.26 -27.56 -6.89
CA SER A 108 17.00 -27.08 -7.48
C SER A 108 16.32 -26.17 -6.47
N LEU A 109 15.99 -24.95 -6.88
CA LEU A 109 14.84 -24.28 -6.31
C LEU A 109 13.69 -25.25 -6.51
N SER A 110 13.38 -26.05 -5.49
CA SER A 110 12.03 -26.58 -5.42
C SER A 110 11.21 -25.32 -5.25
N THR A 111 10.65 -24.82 -6.34
CA THR A 111 9.36 -24.16 -6.26
C THR A 111 8.44 -25.23 -5.69
N ARG A 112 8.51 -25.46 -4.36
CA ARG A 112 7.35 -25.91 -3.58
C ARG A 112 6.25 -25.07 -4.16
N ARG A 113 5.25 -25.72 -4.75
CA ARG A 113 4.12 -25.07 -5.40
C ARG A 113 3.74 -23.90 -4.50
N MET A 114 4.14 -22.69 -4.87
CA MET A 114 3.80 -21.54 -4.08
C MET A 114 2.38 -21.31 -4.50
N TYR A 115 1.47 -21.98 -3.80
CA TYR A 115 0.06 -21.67 -3.82
C TYR A 115 -0.05 -20.32 -3.12
N PHE A 116 0.29 -19.26 -3.83
CA PHE A 116 -0.06 -17.91 -3.43
C PHE A 116 -1.32 -17.54 -4.20
N GLU A 117 -2.29 -17.01 -3.49
CA GLU A 117 -3.55 -16.58 -4.08
C GLU A 117 -3.44 -15.07 -4.33
N LEU A 118 -3.35 -14.69 -5.61
CA LEU A 118 -3.59 -13.31 -6.03
C LEU A 118 -5.10 -13.10 -5.99
N LYS A 119 -5.55 -12.28 -5.05
CA LYS A 119 -6.95 -11.94 -4.85
C LYS A 119 -7.31 -10.69 -5.63
N GLU A 120 -8.60 -10.36 -5.66
CA GLU A 120 -9.05 -9.12 -6.25
C GLU A 120 -8.54 -7.89 -5.46
N ALA A 121 -8.01 -6.92 -6.20
CA ALA A 121 -7.49 -5.66 -5.74
C ALA A 121 -7.93 -4.55 -6.71
N ALA A 122 -9.02 -3.85 -6.37
CA ALA A 122 -9.70 -2.94 -7.29
C ALA A 122 -8.94 -1.61 -7.53
N GLY A 123 -8.02 -1.25 -6.63
CA GLY A 123 -7.47 0.10 -6.49
C GLY A 123 -8.14 0.89 -5.36
N VAL A 124 -8.10 2.22 -5.40
CA VAL A 124 -8.78 3.08 -4.40
C VAL A 124 -10.28 3.16 -4.65
N ASP A 125 -11.07 2.97 -3.58
CA ASP A 125 -12.45 3.42 -3.50
C ASP A 125 -12.50 4.91 -3.09
N ARG A 126 -12.79 5.77 -4.08
CA ARG A 126 -12.87 7.23 -3.91
C ARG A 126 -14.00 7.65 -2.98
N ASN A 127 -15.14 6.96 -3.04
CA ASN A 127 -16.32 7.30 -2.28
C ASN A 127 -16.13 6.91 -0.81
N LEU A 128 -15.45 5.79 -0.55
CA LEU A 128 -15.06 5.42 0.80
C LEU A 128 -14.02 6.40 1.37
N ARG A 129 -12.98 6.75 0.60
CA ARG A 129 -11.95 7.71 1.02
C ARG A 129 -12.50 9.10 1.33
N ALA A 130 -13.49 9.57 0.57
CA ALA A 130 -14.10 10.88 0.79
C ALA A 130 -14.97 10.97 2.06
N ARG A 131 -15.49 9.84 2.57
CA ARG A 131 -16.34 9.81 3.76
C ARG A 131 -15.59 10.01 5.07
N LEU A 132 -14.26 9.80 5.07
CA LEU A 132 -13.39 9.74 6.25
C LEU A 132 -13.77 8.62 7.24
N PRO A 133 -12.86 8.18 8.11
CA PRO A 133 -13.18 7.23 9.17
C PRO A 133 -14.15 7.81 10.20
N ASP A 134 -14.93 6.95 10.82
CA ASP A 134 -15.77 7.32 11.96
C ASP A 134 -14.92 7.92 13.09
N PHE A 135 -15.41 9.00 13.67
CA PHE A 135 -14.76 9.73 14.75
C PHE A 135 -15.41 9.48 16.12
N HIS A 136 -16.38 8.56 16.20
CA HIS A 136 -17.01 8.15 17.45
C HIS A 136 -16.27 6.96 18.09
N PHE A 137 -15.19 7.26 18.80
CA PHE A 137 -14.45 6.26 19.58
C PHE A 137 -14.00 6.82 20.95
N PRO A 138 -13.72 5.95 21.94
CA PRO A 138 -13.38 6.40 23.30
C PRO A 138 -12.09 7.25 23.34
N LEU A 139 -12.10 8.35 24.11
CA LEU A 139 -10.92 9.21 24.32
C LEU A 139 -9.73 8.51 25.00
N SER A 140 -9.94 7.31 25.55
CA SER A 140 -8.84 6.44 26.03
C SER A 140 -8.01 5.85 24.88
N GLN A 141 -8.56 5.79 23.67
CA GLN A 141 -7.86 5.30 22.49
C GLN A 141 -7.04 6.41 21.84
N ARG A 142 -5.78 6.06 21.52
CA ARG A 142 -4.86 6.95 20.78
C ARG A 142 -5.13 6.97 19.28
N SER A 143 -5.92 6.05 18.76
CA SER A 143 -6.27 6.01 17.34
C SER A 143 -7.61 5.32 17.11
N SER A 144 -8.30 5.67 16.04
CA SER A 144 -9.46 4.92 15.56
C SER A 144 -9.03 3.58 14.95
N ALA A 145 -10.00 2.69 14.70
CA ALA A 145 -9.78 1.56 13.82
C ALA A 145 -9.39 2.05 12.40
N PRO A 146 -8.45 1.36 11.72
CA PRO A 146 -8.12 1.69 10.34
C PRO A 146 -9.22 1.25 9.38
N VAL A 147 -9.48 2.07 8.37
CA VAL A 147 -10.40 1.80 7.27
C VAL A 147 -9.57 1.58 6.01
N ALA A 148 -9.63 0.39 5.42
CA ALA A 148 -8.95 0.09 4.16
C ALA A 148 -9.68 0.76 2.99
N LEU A 149 -8.97 1.63 2.28
CA LEU A 149 -9.49 2.44 1.17
C LEU A 149 -9.12 1.92 -0.20
N GLY A 150 -8.00 1.20 -0.28
CA GLY A 150 -7.52 0.70 -1.54
C GLY A 150 -6.57 -0.46 -1.37
N SER A 151 -6.50 -1.28 -2.41
CA SER A 151 -5.63 -2.44 -2.47
C SER A 151 -5.03 -2.58 -3.87
N TRP A 152 -3.76 -2.99 -3.89
CA TRP A 152 -2.97 -3.26 -5.09
C TRP A 152 -1.97 -4.38 -4.81
N TYR A 153 -1.32 -4.83 -5.87
CA TYR A 153 -0.12 -5.64 -5.78
C TYR A 153 1.09 -4.92 -6.39
N CYS A 154 2.26 -5.21 -5.83
CA CYS A 154 3.55 -4.77 -6.34
C CYS A 154 4.38 -6.02 -6.69
N PRO A 155 4.66 -6.29 -7.99
CA PRO A 155 5.55 -7.36 -8.39
C PRO A 155 6.93 -7.22 -7.71
N PHE A 156 7.54 -8.35 -7.34
CA PHE A 156 8.80 -8.37 -6.60
C PHE A 156 9.93 -7.59 -7.30
N MET A 157 9.92 -7.46 -8.63
CA MET A 157 10.93 -6.70 -9.38
C MET A 157 11.05 -5.23 -8.92
N PHE A 158 9.95 -4.67 -8.41
CA PHE A 158 9.83 -3.30 -7.93
C PHE A 158 10.15 -3.12 -6.43
N ILE A 159 10.38 -4.23 -5.72
CA ILE A 159 10.65 -4.26 -4.27
C ILE A 159 12.02 -4.92 -4.08
N LYS A 160 12.90 -4.36 -3.26
CA LYS A 160 14.21 -4.96 -2.95
C LYS A 160 14.22 -5.37 -1.49
N GLU A 161 14.10 -6.67 -1.25
CA GLU A 161 14.06 -7.25 0.08
C GLU A 161 15.04 -8.43 0.17
N GLY A 162 16.25 -8.17 0.67
CA GLY A 162 17.30 -9.18 0.76
C GLY A 162 17.81 -9.65 -0.61
N LYS A 163 18.24 -10.91 -0.69
CA LYS A 163 18.77 -11.50 -1.93
C LYS A 163 17.62 -11.92 -2.84
N LEU A 164 17.75 -11.64 -4.14
CA LEU A 164 16.73 -11.94 -5.16
C LEU A 164 16.17 -13.37 -5.09
N LYS A 165 17.07 -14.35 -4.92
CA LYS A 165 16.70 -15.77 -4.83
C LYS A 165 15.78 -16.05 -3.64
N ASP A 166 16.08 -15.46 -2.49
CA ASP A 166 15.32 -15.65 -1.26
C ASP A 166 13.99 -14.90 -1.36
N GLN A 167 14.03 -13.66 -1.88
CA GLN A 167 12.87 -12.83 -2.10
C GLN A 167 11.82 -13.51 -3.00
N MET A 168 12.23 -14.00 -4.18
CA MET A 168 11.35 -14.72 -5.10
C MET A 168 10.76 -15.99 -4.48
N SER A 169 11.50 -16.63 -3.57
CA SER A 169 11.04 -17.81 -2.84
C SER A 169 10.09 -17.50 -1.69
N ILE A 170 9.95 -16.23 -1.30
CA ILE A 170 9.05 -15.78 -0.22
C ILE A 170 7.80 -15.12 -0.83
N SER A 171 7.98 -14.17 -1.76
CA SER A 171 6.90 -13.33 -2.28
C SER A 171 7.17 -12.90 -3.72
N ARG A 172 6.37 -13.41 -4.67
CA ARG A 172 6.40 -12.93 -6.08
C ARG A 172 5.70 -11.60 -6.28
N TYR A 173 4.70 -11.35 -5.46
CA TYR A 173 3.99 -10.09 -5.38
C TYR A 173 3.98 -9.66 -3.92
N TYR A 174 3.82 -8.37 -3.69
CA TYR A 174 3.60 -7.80 -2.37
C TYR A 174 2.23 -7.15 -2.38
N GLY A 175 1.44 -7.37 -1.34
CA GLY A 175 0.19 -6.64 -1.14
C GLY A 175 0.51 -5.20 -0.74
N MET A 176 -0.14 -4.23 -1.38
CA MET A 176 -0.11 -2.84 -0.97
C MET A 176 -1.53 -2.42 -0.61
N LYS A 177 -1.73 -1.86 0.59
CA LYS A 177 -3.00 -1.26 1.01
C LYS A 177 -2.82 0.21 1.31
N LEU A 178 -3.86 0.99 1.05
CA LEU A 178 -4.02 2.34 1.59
C LEU A 178 -5.09 2.30 2.67
N GLU A 179 -4.75 2.75 3.87
CA GLU A 179 -5.64 2.80 5.03
C GLU A 179 -5.80 4.24 5.51
N GLN A 180 -6.95 4.56 6.09
CA GLN A 180 -7.20 5.81 6.79
C GLN A 180 -7.55 5.56 8.27
N ARG A 181 -7.07 6.41 9.16
CA ARG A 181 -7.44 6.40 10.58
C ARG A 181 -7.30 7.79 11.21
N TRP A 182 -7.93 8.00 12.35
CA TRP A 182 -7.64 9.12 13.24
C TRP A 182 -6.52 8.73 14.20
N GLU A 183 -5.55 9.62 14.42
CA GLU A 183 -4.44 9.42 15.37
C GLU A 183 -4.32 10.64 16.29
N GLN A 184 -4.19 10.39 17.59
CA GLN A 184 -4.12 11.42 18.62
C GLN A 184 -2.77 12.14 18.54
N ILE A 185 -2.81 13.46 18.40
CA ILE A 185 -1.63 14.33 18.41
C ILE A 185 -1.50 15.10 19.72
N PHE A 186 -2.59 15.24 20.48
CA PHE A 186 -2.58 15.91 21.77
C PHE A 186 -3.69 15.36 22.66
N ALA A 187 -3.39 15.27 23.95
CA ALA A 187 -4.34 14.89 24.98
C ALA A 187 -4.17 15.82 26.18
N SER A 188 -5.27 16.17 26.82
CA SER A 188 -5.26 16.89 28.08
C SER A 188 -6.32 16.32 29.01
N GLU A 189 -6.03 16.27 30.29
CA GLU A 189 -6.95 15.82 31.33
C GLU A 189 -7.01 16.91 32.40
N TYR A 190 -8.24 17.31 32.75
CA TYR A 190 -8.60 18.31 33.77
C TYR A 190 -8.21 19.77 33.48
N ASN A 191 -9.19 20.69 33.61
CA ASN A 191 -8.94 22.01 34.20
C ASN A 191 -10.19 22.56 34.89
N SER A 192 -9.98 23.47 35.86
CA SER A 192 -10.94 23.99 36.83
C SER A 192 -12.24 24.55 36.21
N SER A 193 -13.20 24.88 37.08
CA SER A 193 -14.53 25.44 36.79
C SER A 193 -14.58 26.62 35.80
N ASP A 194 -13.43 27.21 35.47
CA ASP A 194 -13.30 28.46 34.72
C ASP A 194 -12.66 28.25 33.32
N GLY A 195 -12.19 27.03 33.01
CA GLY A 195 -11.49 26.71 31.77
C GLY A 195 -12.44 26.45 30.60
N HIS A 196 -12.91 27.51 29.93
CA HIS A 196 -13.72 27.41 28.70
C HIS A 196 -12.92 27.13 27.43
N SER A 197 -11.59 26.97 27.53
CA SER A 197 -10.76 26.70 26.37
C SER A 197 -9.62 25.73 26.65
N VAL A 198 -9.16 25.07 25.59
CA VAL A 198 -7.97 24.22 25.57
C VAL A 198 -7.02 24.75 24.51
N VAL A 199 -5.81 25.12 24.95
CA VAL A 199 -4.72 25.44 24.04
C VAL A 199 -4.01 24.15 23.66
N VAL A 200 -4.08 23.79 22.38
CA VAL A 200 -3.36 22.67 21.80
C VAL A 200 -2.07 23.21 21.21
N ASN A 201 -0.95 22.66 21.67
CA ASN A 201 0.36 22.86 21.07
C ASN A 201 1.02 21.48 20.92
N ALA A 202 1.12 21.00 19.68
CA ALA A 202 1.64 19.66 19.40
C ALA A 202 2.57 19.67 18.19
N VAL A 203 3.76 19.07 18.33
CA VAL A 203 4.68 18.85 17.21
C VAL A 203 4.27 17.55 16.52
N VAL A 204 3.99 17.64 15.21
CA VAL A 204 3.49 16.53 14.40
C VAL A 204 4.49 16.20 13.30
N GLN A 205 5.05 14.99 13.36
CA GLN A 205 5.78 14.40 12.23
C GLN A 205 4.82 14.07 11.10
N ARG A 206 4.95 14.77 9.97
CA ARG A 206 4.05 14.65 8.81
C ARG A 206 4.17 13.31 8.11
N GLU A 207 5.37 12.74 8.16
CA GLU A 207 5.75 11.50 7.51
C GLU A 207 6.43 10.60 8.53
N THR A 208 5.89 9.40 8.76
CA THR A 208 6.55 8.40 9.63
C THR A 208 6.60 7.06 8.93
N VAL A 209 7.76 6.41 8.97
CA VAL A 209 8.00 5.14 8.28
C VAL A 209 8.39 4.07 9.28
N SER A 210 7.90 2.84 9.07
CA SER A 210 8.42 1.67 9.77
C SER A 210 8.77 0.55 8.79
N VAL A 211 9.89 -0.13 9.01
CA VAL A 211 10.31 -1.34 8.28
C VAL A 211 10.27 -2.52 9.24
N ALA A 212 9.53 -3.56 8.89
CA ALA A 212 9.27 -4.71 9.77
C ALA A 212 8.79 -4.30 11.19
N GLY A 213 8.00 -3.23 11.27
CA GLY A 213 7.45 -2.71 12.53
C GLY A 213 8.42 -1.87 13.37
N ARG A 214 9.65 -1.62 12.90
CA ARG A 214 10.64 -0.76 13.55
C ARG A 214 10.71 0.58 12.84
N GLU A 215 10.87 1.67 13.59
CA GLU A 215 11.03 3.00 13.03
C GLU A 215 12.18 3.03 12.01
N ALA A 216 11.93 3.68 10.88
CA ALA A 216 12.85 3.74 9.77
C ALA A 216 12.80 5.14 9.14
N ALA A 217 13.85 5.46 8.39
CA ALA A 217 13.93 6.70 7.62
C ALA A 217 14.10 6.39 6.13
N PRO A 218 13.49 7.18 5.24
CA PRO A 218 13.79 7.14 3.81
C PRO A 218 15.19 7.69 3.56
N ASP A 219 16.02 6.94 2.83
CA ASP A 219 17.29 7.43 2.30
C ASP A 219 17.04 8.27 1.05
N ARG A 220 16.77 9.56 1.26
CA ARG A 220 16.49 10.53 0.19
C ARG A 220 17.73 10.97 -0.58
N ARG A 221 18.94 10.63 -0.10
CA ARG A 221 20.21 11.16 -0.64
C ARG A 221 20.77 10.34 -1.79
N ASN A 222 20.30 9.11 -2.01
CA ASN A 222 20.87 8.20 -2.99
C ASN A 222 19.80 7.36 -3.70
N THR A 223 19.16 7.94 -4.73
CA THR A 223 18.21 7.23 -5.61
C THR A 223 18.77 7.05 -7.03
N ALA A 224 20.10 7.08 -7.20
CA ALA A 224 20.75 7.00 -8.51
C ALA A 224 20.49 5.67 -9.23
N ASP A 225 20.18 4.60 -8.48
CA ASP A 225 19.81 3.27 -8.96
C ASP A 225 18.31 3.13 -9.26
N GLY A 226 17.52 4.20 -9.16
CA GLY A 226 16.07 4.17 -9.32
C GLY A 226 15.34 3.50 -8.15
N VAL A 227 15.99 3.36 -6.99
CA VAL A 227 15.40 2.75 -5.78
C VAL A 227 15.49 3.73 -4.60
N MET A 228 14.38 3.91 -3.90
CA MET A 228 14.34 4.57 -2.59
C MET A 228 14.48 3.52 -1.49
N TRP A 229 15.55 3.60 -0.71
CA TRP A 229 15.80 2.69 0.40
C TRP A 229 15.19 3.21 1.70
N PHE A 230 14.62 2.30 2.48
CA PHE A 230 14.14 2.55 3.83
C PHE A 230 14.92 1.64 4.78
N ARG A 231 15.52 2.22 5.83
CA ARG A 231 16.35 1.47 6.77
C ARG A 231 15.89 1.73 8.19
N SER A 232 15.65 0.66 8.94
CA SER A 232 15.50 0.75 10.39
C SER A 232 16.89 0.79 11.02
N SER A 233 17.01 1.39 12.20
CA SER A 233 18.18 1.20 13.04
C SER A 233 18.31 -0.28 13.44
N GLY A 234 19.56 -0.76 13.55
CA GLY A 234 19.86 -2.10 14.09
C GLY A 234 19.86 -2.09 15.61
N ASP A 235 19.72 -3.25 16.22
CA ASP A 235 19.85 -3.38 17.67
C ASP A 235 21.33 -3.19 18.08
N VAL A 236 21.57 -2.53 19.22
CA VAL A 236 22.91 -2.38 19.80
C VAL A 236 23.40 -3.78 20.21
N GLY A 237 24.15 -4.46 19.35
CA GLY A 237 24.61 -5.83 19.58
C GLY A 237 24.82 -6.71 18.34
N GLY A 238 24.63 -6.18 17.12
CA GLY A 238 25.06 -6.86 15.89
C GLY A 238 23.95 -7.48 15.03
N GLY A 239 22.67 -7.24 15.35
CA GLY A 239 21.58 -7.46 14.42
C GLY A 239 21.52 -6.30 13.42
N GLY A 240 21.95 -6.53 12.18
CA GLY A 240 21.82 -5.53 11.11
C GLY A 240 20.36 -5.07 10.97
N GLY A 241 20.16 -3.75 10.85
CA GLY A 241 18.82 -3.16 10.71
C GLY A 241 18.06 -3.72 9.49
N ALA A 242 16.73 -3.79 9.58
CA ALA A 242 15.91 -4.20 8.46
C ALA A 242 15.93 -3.13 7.38
N SER A 243 15.97 -3.54 6.11
CA SER A 243 15.92 -2.61 4.99
C SER A 243 15.04 -3.15 3.86
N VAL A 244 14.35 -2.22 3.21
CA VAL A 244 13.56 -2.48 2.02
C VAL A 244 13.78 -1.35 1.02
N GLY A 245 13.97 -1.70 -0.25
CA GLY A 245 14.03 -0.74 -1.34
C GLY A 245 12.72 -0.74 -2.11
N LEU A 246 12.17 0.43 -2.40
CA LEU A 246 11.07 0.59 -3.34
C LEU A 246 11.58 1.25 -4.60
N SER A 247 11.33 0.65 -5.75
CA SER A 247 11.56 1.32 -7.04
C SER A 247 10.81 2.65 -7.13
N LEU A 248 11.37 3.61 -7.87
CA LEU A 248 10.76 4.93 -8.05
C LEU A 248 9.35 4.84 -8.64
N GLU A 249 9.06 3.84 -9.47
CA GLU A 249 7.73 3.62 -10.02
C GLU A 249 6.67 3.41 -8.92
N ILE A 250 7.00 2.68 -7.86
CA ILE A 250 6.12 2.49 -6.70
C ILE A 250 6.04 3.75 -5.86
N VAL A 251 7.19 4.39 -5.59
CA VAL A 251 7.25 5.61 -4.78
C VAL A 251 6.46 6.75 -5.42
N GLU A 252 6.59 6.94 -6.73
CA GLU A 252 5.84 7.94 -7.49
C GLU A 252 4.35 7.62 -7.55
N GLY A 253 3.99 6.33 -7.68
CA GLY A 253 2.60 5.90 -7.55
C GLY A 253 2.00 6.24 -6.18
N MET A 254 2.74 5.99 -5.09
CA MET A 254 2.33 6.37 -3.74
C MET A 254 2.19 7.88 -3.58
N LYS A 255 3.17 8.66 -4.09
CA LYS A 255 3.14 10.13 -4.06
C LYS A 255 1.93 10.68 -4.81
N TRP A 256 1.61 10.11 -5.98
CA TRP A 256 0.43 10.46 -6.77
C TRP A 256 -0.87 10.20 -6.00
N GLU A 257 -1.03 8.99 -5.45
CA GLU A 257 -2.22 8.61 -4.67
C GLU A 257 -2.39 9.47 -3.41
N ARG A 258 -1.29 9.83 -2.75
CA ARG A 258 -1.27 10.74 -1.61
C ARG A 258 -1.66 12.17 -2.00
N GLY A 259 -1.07 12.72 -3.06
CA GLY A 259 -1.38 14.07 -3.54
C GLY A 259 -2.84 14.20 -3.98
N ARG A 260 -3.36 13.17 -4.64
CA ARG A 260 -4.77 13.05 -5.02
C ARG A 260 -5.73 13.01 -3.82
N GLY A 261 -5.27 12.54 -2.67
CA GLY A 261 -6.00 12.56 -1.39
C GLY A 261 -6.01 13.91 -0.68
N GLY A 262 -5.46 14.96 -1.29
CA GLY A 262 -5.40 16.29 -0.69
C GLY A 262 -4.30 16.43 0.36
N TRP A 263 -3.35 15.49 0.46
CA TRP A 263 -2.22 15.68 1.38
C TRP A 263 -1.35 16.86 0.91
N LEU A 264 -1.43 17.95 1.66
CA LEU A 264 -0.54 19.09 1.52
C LEU A 264 0.83 18.65 2.02
N GLY A 265 1.82 18.60 1.13
CA GLY A 265 3.21 18.28 1.45
C GLY A 265 4.04 19.50 1.84
N GLY A 266 5.34 19.32 1.95
CA GLY A 266 6.34 20.36 2.21
C GLY A 266 7.71 19.74 2.44
N ASP A 267 8.76 20.56 2.41
CA ASP A 267 10.12 20.12 2.74
C ASP A 267 10.29 19.87 4.24
N GLU A 268 9.45 20.52 5.06
CA GLU A 268 9.39 20.35 6.51
C GLU A 268 8.80 18.98 6.88
N THR A 269 9.59 18.19 7.62
CA THR A 269 9.20 16.87 8.11
C THR A 269 8.31 16.94 9.37
N GLU A 270 8.38 18.06 10.09
CA GLU A 270 7.64 18.32 11.32
C GLU A 270 6.90 19.65 11.21
N VAL A 271 5.68 19.71 11.77
CA VAL A 271 4.87 20.92 11.84
C VAL A 271 4.29 21.04 13.23
N THR A 272 4.35 22.23 13.82
CA THR A 272 3.67 22.52 15.08
C THR A 272 2.21 22.88 14.80
N VAL A 273 1.29 22.14 15.42
CA VAL A 273 -0.14 22.44 15.43
C VAL A 273 -0.44 23.27 16.67
N GLU A 274 -0.76 24.54 16.45
CA GLU A 274 -1.23 25.47 17.47
C GLU A 274 -2.71 25.80 17.20
N ARG A 275 -3.59 25.53 18.17
CA ARG A 275 -5.03 25.87 18.08
C ARG A 275 -5.61 26.10 19.47
N VAL A 276 -6.65 26.91 19.53
CA VAL A 276 -7.44 27.13 20.76
C VAL A 276 -8.83 26.57 20.51
N GLU A 277 -9.21 25.58 21.30
CA GLU A 277 -10.55 25.01 21.28
C GLU A 277 -11.38 25.62 22.38
N GLU A 278 -12.44 26.34 22.02
CA GLU A 278 -13.38 26.93 22.98
C GLU A 278 -14.62 26.07 23.11
N PHE A 279 -15.10 25.92 24.34
CA PHE A 279 -16.25 25.10 24.68
C PHE A 279 -17.29 25.92 25.44
N GLY A 280 -18.50 25.98 24.87
CA GLY A 280 -19.67 26.54 25.54
C GLY A 280 -20.32 25.50 26.47
N GLY A 281 -20.86 25.96 27.60
CA GLY A 281 -21.61 25.10 28.54
C GLY A 281 -21.39 25.47 30.00
N ILE A 282 -22.27 24.97 30.86
CA ILE A 282 -22.16 25.10 32.32
C ILE A 282 -21.36 23.90 32.84
N GLY A 283 -20.14 24.14 33.30
CA GLY A 283 -19.24 23.13 33.86
C GLY A 283 -18.01 22.84 32.99
N GLY A 284 -16.92 22.41 33.62
CA GLY A 284 -15.65 22.12 32.96
C GLY A 284 -15.61 20.79 32.20
N TRP A 285 -14.58 20.63 31.37
CA TRP A 285 -14.25 19.38 30.69
C TRP A 285 -13.30 18.54 31.56
N LYS A 286 -13.44 17.21 31.51
CA LYS A 286 -12.57 16.28 32.25
C LYS A 286 -11.44 15.74 31.41
N LYS A 287 -11.71 15.46 30.14
CA LYS A 287 -10.76 14.87 29.20
C LYS A 287 -10.95 15.47 27.82
N PHE A 288 -9.84 15.75 27.16
CA PHE A 288 -9.77 16.31 25.82
C PHE A 288 -8.79 15.51 24.98
N GLY A 289 -9.15 15.26 23.72
CA GLY A 289 -8.30 14.64 22.73
C GLY A 289 -8.38 15.37 21.39
N CYS A 290 -7.22 15.63 20.79
CA CYS A 290 -7.07 16.21 19.48
C CYS A 290 -6.39 15.19 18.56
N TYR A 291 -6.98 15.00 17.38
CA TYR A 291 -6.66 13.91 16.47
C TYR A 291 -6.46 14.44 15.05
N VAL A 292 -5.49 13.87 14.34
CA VAL A 292 -5.22 14.15 12.94
C VAL A 292 -5.64 12.97 12.07
N LEU A 293 -6.11 13.24 10.86
CA LEU A 293 -6.33 12.19 9.86
C LEU A 293 -4.98 11.68 9.36
N VAL A 294 -4.79 10.37 9.36
CA VAL A 294 -3.59 9.70 8.86
C VAL A 294 -3.97 8.78 7.73
N GLU A 295 -3.27 8.92 6.60
CA GLU A 295 -3.26 7.95 5.51
C GLU A 295 -2.01 7.10 5.58
N ARG A 296 -2.17 5.78 5.62
CA ARG A 296 -1.08 4.81 5.79
C ARG A 296 -1.03 3.88 4.59
N PHE A 297 0.13 3.81 3.94
CA PHE A 297 0.43 2.70 3.05
C PHE A 297 0.97 1.52 3.84
N VAL A 298 0.47 0.32 3.57
CA VAL A 298 0.89 -0.93 4.20
C VAL A 298 1.35 -1.89 3.11
N LEU A 299 2.65 -2.20 3.10
CA LEU A 299 3.24 -3.20 2.22
C LEU A 299 3.41 -4.52 2.99
N THR A 300 2.83 -5.60 2.47
CA THR A 300 2.90 -6.94 3.05
C THR A 300 3.42 -7.94 2.03
N ARG A 301 4.04 -9.01 2.52
CA ARG A 301 4.32 -10.21 1.70
C ARG A 301 3.02 -10.98 1.44
N MET A 302 3.06 -11.99 0.58
CA MET A 302 1.88 -12.81 0.25
C MET A 302 1.35 -13.62 1.44
N ASP A 303 2.18 -13.93 2.43
CA ASP A 303 1.77 -14.60 3.68
C ASP A 303 1.14 -13.64 4.71
N GLY A 304 1.02 -12.35 4.37
CA GLY A 304 0.47 -11.31 5.24
C GLY A 304 1.48 -10.65 6.18
N SER A 305 2.73 -11.11 6.19
CA SER A 305 3.78 -10.50 7.03
C SER A 305 4.11 -9.08 6.59
N LEU A 306 4.26 -8.18 7.57
CA LEU A 306 4.53 -6.76 7.33
C LEU A 306 5.96 -6.52 6.83
N VAL A 307 6.08 -5.66 5.81
CA VAL A 307 7.35 -5.21 5.25
C VAL A 307 7.59 -3.73 5.57
N LEU A 308 6.63 -2.87 5.22
CA LEU A 308 6.74 -1.42 5.35
C LEU A 308 5.39 -0.83 5.75
N THR A 309 5.37 0.14 6.67
CA THR A 309 4.29 1.12 6.78
C THR A 309 4.82 2.51 6.49
N TYR A 310 4.05 3.32 5.79
CA TYR A 310 4.37 4.72 5.53
C TYR A 310 3.14 5.59 5.79
N ASP A 311 3.22 6.38 6.85
CA ASP A 311 2.12 7.20 7.34
C ASP A 311 2.29 8.65 6.89
N PHE A 312 1.18 9.24 6.46
CA PHE A 312 1.07 10.62 6.02
C PHE A 312 -0.01 11.30 6.86
N LYS A 313 0.41 12.24 7.72
CA LYS A 313 -0.50 12.98 8.60
C LYS A 313 -1.02 14.24 7.90
N HIS A 314 -2.34 14.37 7.80
CA HIS A 314 -3.01 15.51 7.18
C HIS A 314 -3.25 16.61 8.22
N THR A 315 -2.25 17.47 8.46
CA THR A 315 -2.32 18.54 9.47
C THR A 315 -3.40 19.61 9.23
N HIS A 316 -4.08 19.58 8.08
CA HIS A 316 -5.26 20.38 7.76
C HIS A 316 -6.60 19.65 8.06
N HIS A 317 -6.56 18.34 8.35
CA HIS A 317 -7.70 17.54 8.76
C HIS A 317 -7.52 17.12 10.23
N ILE A 318 -7.94 18.00 11.13
CA ILE A 318 -7.86 17.78 12.58
C ILE A 318 -9.26 17.81 13.18
N ARG A 319 -9.53 16.91 14.12
CA ARG A 319 -10.77 16.87 14.90
C ARG A 319 -10.44 16.84 16.39
N SER A 320 -11.37 17.35 17.19
CA SER A 320 -11.29 17.31 18.65
C SER A 320 -12.52 16.64 19.23
N SER A 321 -12.32 16.00 20.37
CA SER A 321 -13.40 15.45 21.19
C SER A 321 -13.08 15.69 22.66
N LEU A 322 -14.14 15.92 23.44
CA LEU A 322 -14.05 16.14 24.88
C LEU A 322 -15.08 15.29 25.61
N HIS A 323 -14.79 15.00 26.87
CA HIS A 323 -15.73 14.43 27.81
C HIS A 323 -16.04 15.47 28.89
N SER A 324 -17.30 15.94 28.93
CA SER A 324 -17.79 16.91 29.91
C SER A 324 -18.32 16.19 31.17
N ALA A 325 -18.33 16.89 32.30
CA ALA A 325 -18.97 16.38 33.52
C ALA A 325 -20.50 16.41 33.45
N PHE A 326 -21.06 17.26 32.58
CA PHE A 326 -22.49 17.38 32.30
C PHE A 326 -22.71 17.30 30.79
N GLN A 327 -23.49 16.31 30.38
CA GLN A 327 -23.76 15.96 28.99
C GLN A 327 -24.77 16.95 28.41
N LEU A 328 -24.33 17.95 27.64
CA LEU A 328 -25.16 18.70 26.68
C LEU A 328 -24.29 19.58 25.76
N CYS A 329 -24.58 19.47 24.45
CA CYS A 329 -24.21 20.34 23.32
C CYS A 329 -22.89 20.07 22.56
N SER A 330 -23.07 19.58 21.33
CA SER A 330 -22.13 19.61 20.21
C SER A 330 -22.09 21.04 19.63
N VAL A 331 -20.90 21.58 19.34
CA VAL A 331 -20.75 22.84 18.59
C VAL A 331 -19.69 22.66 17.49
N HIS A 332 -20.07 23.06 16.27
CA HIS A 332 -19.20 23.13 15.10
C HIS A 332 -18.20 24.29 15.26
N GLY A 333 -16.90 23.99 15.29
CA GLY A 333 -15.84 24.98 15.39
C GLY A 333 -15.33 25.45 14.02
N PHE A 334 -15.21 26.77 13.85
CA PHE A 334 -14.55 27.43 12.71
C PHE A 334 -13.02 27.24 12.79
N THR A 335 -12.40 26.94 11.65
CA THR A 335 -10.95 26.78 11.51
C THR A 335 -10.31 28.11 11.09
N THR A 336 -9.38 28.65 11.89
CA THR A 336 -8.40 29.65 11.41
C THR A 336 -7.02 29.01 11.46
N VAL A 337 -6.47 28.68 10.29
CA VAL A 337 -5.08 28.23 10.15
C VAL A 337 -4.21 29.47 10.04
N ILE A 338 -3.40 29.76 11.07
CA ILE A 338 -2.34 30.77 10.96
C ILE A 338 -1.07 30.03 10.55
N THR A 339 -0.74 30.09 9.25
CA THR A 339 0.60 29.73 8.76
C THR A 339 1.56 30.86 9.12
N LYS A 340 2.60 30.58 9.91
CA LYS A 340 3.74 31.52 10.03
C LYS A 340 4.51 31.51 8.70
N SER A 341 4.77 32.71 8.20
CA SER A 341 5.57 33.03 7.01
C SER A 341 7.05 32.72 7.18
#